data_AF-A0A524D1K9-F1
#
_entry.id   AF-A0A524D1K9-F1
#
_cell.length_a   1.000
_cell.length_b   1.000
_cell.length_c   1.000
_cell.angle_alpha   90.00
_cell.angle_beta   90.00
_cell.angle_gamma   90.00
#
_symmetry.space_group_name_H-M   'P 1'
#
loop_
_entity.id
_entity.type
_entity.pdbx_description
1 polymer ?
#
loop_
_entity_poly.entity_id
_entity_poly.type
_entity_poly.pdbx_seq_one_letter_code
_entity_poly.pdbx_strand_id
1 'polypeptide(L)'
;MSNKNLQDFIKEKTTNAIKLKGKHSPLSEKVKDKYHQLKIKWIYKIVEHEMGFFLISAKNYNKRPKNRYFLAVLLANVSSDLLVKLAKDFALKNNIRLIQYSLYPKTHRINLLALKELKNREEYSQGLDILKSFKINFQNRLETIKNIGKI
;
A
#
# COMPACT_ATOMS: atom_id res chain seq x y z
N MET A 1 29.45 6.31 5.90
CA MET A 1 28.12 5.66 5.81
C MET A 1 27.78 5.48 4.34
N SER A 2 27.60 4.24 3.88
CA SER A 2 27.32 3.97 2.46
C SER A 2 25.93 4.51 2.09
N ASN A 3 25.92 5.49 1.19
CA ASN A 3 24.74 6.17 0.67
C ASN A 3 24.06 5.24 -0.35
N LYS A 4 23.55 4.09 0.11
CA LYS A 4 22.78 3.18 -0.76
C LYS A 4 21.55 3.92 -1.25
N ASN A 5 21.46 4.11 -2.56
CA ASN A 5 20.29 4.66 -3.23
C ASN A 5 19.04 3.87 -2.80
N LEU A 6 17.89 4.54 -2.61
CA LEU A 6 16.62 3.91 -2.26
C LEU A 6 16.34 2.67 -3.12
N GLN A 7 16.66 2.72 -4.42
CA GLN A 7 16.51 1.58 -5.32
C GLN A 7 17.27 0.33 -4.86
N ASP A 8 18.51 0.48 -4.38
CA ASP A 8 19.34 -0.64 -3.93
C ASP A 8 18.85 -1.19 -2.59
N PHE A 9 18.44 -0.29 -1.68
CA PHE A 9 17.81 -0.68 -0.42
C PHE A 9 16.52 -1.48 -0.67
N ILE A 10 15.68 -1.01 -1.59
CA ILE A 10 14.45 -1.72 -1.97
C ILE A 10 14.77 -3.09 -2.57
N LYS A 11 15.80 -3.18 -3.42
CA LYS A 11 16.25 -4.46 -4.00
C LYS A 11 16.64 -5.45 -2.89
N GLU A 12 17.42 -5.00 -1.91
CA GLU A 12 17.81 -5.77 -0.73
C GLU A 12 16.58 -6.30 0.02
N LYS A 13 15.58 -5.45 0.29
CA LYS A 13 14.32 -5.83 0.96
C LYS A 13 13.45 -6.78 0.14
N THR A 14 13.64 -6.89 -1.17
CA THR A 14 12.89 -7.82 -2.02
C THR A 14 13.54 -9.19 -2.20
N THR A 15 14.79 -9.39 -1.77
CA THR A 15 15.53 -10.65 -2.00
C THR A 15 14.80 -11.88 -1.44
N ASN A 16 14.26 -11.78 -0.22
CA ASN A 16 13.54 -12.86 0.46
C ASN A 16 12.00 -12.73 0.36
N ALA A 17 11.51 -11.75 -0.40
CA ALA A 17 10.09 -11.46 -0.48
C ALA A 17 9.42 -12.27 -1.60
N ILE A 18 8.12 -12.55 -1.46
CA ILE A 18 7.38 -13.34 -2.45
C ILE A 18 6.81 -12.40 -3.52
N LYS A 19 7.31 -12.49 -4.75
CA LYS A 19 6.77 -11.73 -5.88
C LYS A 19 5.35 -12.21 -6.24
N LEU A 20 4.38 -11.30 -6.27
CA LEU A 20 3.03 -11.60 -6.73
C LEU A 20 3.01 -11.73 -8.27
N LYS A 21 2.58 -12.90 -8.75
CA LYS A 21 2.47 -13.20 -10.18
C LYS A 21 1.24 -12.52 -10.80
N GLY A 22 1.29 -12.30 -12.11
CA GLY A 22 0.19 -11.76 -12.91
C GLY A 22 0.41 -10.33 -13.42
N LYS A 23 -0.42 -9.92 -14.37
CA LYS A 23 -0.44 -8.56 -14.91
C LYS A 23 -1.27 -7.67 -14.00
N HIS A 24 -0.58 -6.80 -13.28
CA HIS A 24 -1.14 -5.85 -12.33
C HIS A 24 -1.66 -4.60 -13.04
N SER A 25 -2.87 -4.15 -12.68
CA SER A 25 -3.45 -2.90 -13.18
C SER A 25 -2.62 -1.70 -12.72
N PRO A 26 -2.57 -0.59 -13.48
CA PRO A 26 -1.90 0.62 -13.01
C PRO A 26 -2.61 1.23 -11.80
N LEU A 27 -1.89 2.02 -10.99
CA LEU A 27 -2.50 2.89 -9.99
C LEU A 27 -2.82 4.24 -10.62
N SER A 28 -4.07 4.66 -10.52
CA SER A 28 -4.50 5.99 -10.98
C SER A 28 -4.32 7.03 -9.88
N GLU A 29 -3.92 8.24 -10.26
CA GLU A 29 -3.92 9.41 -9.38
C GLU A 29 -4.31 10.68 -10.13
N LYS A 30 -4.92 11.63 -9.42
CA LYS A 30 -5.29 12.94 -9.95
C LYS A 30 -4.26 13.97 -9.47
N VAL A 31 -3.57 14.62 -10.40
CA VAL A 31 -2.56 15.66 -10.12
C VAL A 31 -2.85 16.87 -10.99
N LYS A 32 -3.05 18.05 -10.38
CA LYS A 32 -3.40 19.31 -11.08
C LYS A 32 -4.53 19.10 -12.10
N ASP A 33 -5.61 18.48 -11.64
CA ASP A 33 -6.79 18.10 -12.42
C ASP A 33 -6.60 17.13 -13.59
N LYS A 34 -5.40 16.57 -13.76
CA LYS A 34 -5.14 15.53 -14.76
C LYS A 34 -5.03 14.15 -14.12
N TYR A 35 -5.62 13.16 -14.78
CA TYR A 35 -5.47 11.77 -14.39
C TYR A 35 -4.18 11.20 -14.94
N HIS A 36 -3.37 10.65 -14.05
CA HIS A 36 -2.12 9.97 -14.38
C HIS A 36 -2.18 8.52 -13.93
N GLN A 37 -1.46 7.67 -14.66
CA GLN A 37 -1.35 6.25 -14.37
C GLN A 37 0.08 5.88 -14.02
N LEU A 38 0.24 5.22 -12.87
CA LEU A 38 1.48 4.62 -12.41
C LEU A 38 1.46 3.14 -12.80
N LYS A 39 2.21 2.78 -13.85
CA LYS A 39 2.28 1.40 -14.32
C LYS A 39 3.04 0.53 -13.31
N ILE A 40 2.36 -0.44 -12.70
CA ILE A 40 2.98 -1.38 -11.76
C ILE A 40 4.06 -2.21 -12.46
N LYS A 41 5.24 -2.26 -11.84
CA LYS A 41 6.37 -3.08 -12.28
C LYS A 41 6.39 -4.41 -11.57
N TRP A 42 6.17 -4.38 -10.27
CA TRP A 42 6.10 -5.56 -9.43
C TRP A 42 5.41 -5.22 -8.12
N ILE A 43 4.92 -6.29 -7.48
CA ILE A 43 4.43 -6.27 -6.10
C ILE A 43 5.08 -7.46 -5.42
N TYR A 44 5.68 -7.24 -4.26
CA TYR A 44 6.26 -8.26 -3.41
C TYR A 44 5.52 -8.31 -2.08
N LYS A 45 5.16 -9.50 -1.61
CA LYS A 45 4.68 -9.73 -0.25
C LYS A 45 5.89 -9.82 0.69
N ILE A 46 5.91 -8.98 1.71
CA ILE A 46 6.97 -8.97 2.73
C ILE A 46 6.65 -10.06 3.75
N VAL A 47 7.54 -11.03 3.91
CA VAL A 47 7.30 -12.20 4.80
C VAL A 47 7.72 -11.91 6.24
N GLU A 48 8.74 -11.08 6.43
CA GLU A 48 9.40 -10.83 7.74
C GLU A 48 8.59 -9.93 8.71
N HIS A 49 7.63 -9.12 8.23
CA HIS A 49 7.05 -8.01 9.00
C HIS A 49 5.53 -8.09 9.23
N GLU A 50 4.99 -9.31 9.30
CA GLU A 50 3.55 -9.67 9.43
C GLU A 50 2.79 -9.95 8.13
N MET A 51 1.78 -10.82 8.23
CA MET A 51 0.86 -11.09 7.13
C MET A 51 0.12 -9.82 6.69
N GLY A 52 0.16 -9.56 5.38
CA GLY A 52 -0.62 -8.50 4.74
C GLY A 52 0.19 -7.26 4.35
N PHE A 53 1.52 -7.27 4.51
CA PHE A 53 2.39 -6.20 4.02
C PHE A 53 2.96 -6.49 2.63
N PHE A 54 3.07 -5.43 1.82
CA PHE A 54 3.55 -5.49 0.45
C PHE A 54 4.48 -4.32 0.14
N LEU A 55 5.41 -4.57 -0.77
CA LEU A 55 6.22 -3.56 -1.42
C LEU A 55 5.81 -3.48 -2.88
N ILE A 56 5.49 -2.28 -3.34
CA ILE A 56 5.02 -2.02 -4.70
C ILE A 56 6.01 -1.09 -5.38
N SER A 57 6.42 -1.42 -6.61
CA SER A 57 7.13 -0.49 -7.48
C SER A 57 6.28 -0.16 -8.69
N ALA A 58 6.18 1.13 -8.99
CA ALA A 58 5.47 1.63 -10.14
C ALA A 58 6.32 2.61 -10.96
N LYS A 59 6.16 2.58 -12.28
CA LYS A 59 6.83 3.52 -13.18
C LYS A 59 6.19 4.90 -13.00
N ASN A 60 7.03 5.90 -12.76
CA ASN A 60 6.59 7.28 -12.62
C ASN A 60 6.30 7.89 -14.00
N TYR A 61 5.15 8.55 -14.16
CA TYR A 61 4.83 9.27 -15.40
C TYR A 61 5.69 10.51 -15.59
N ASN A 62 6.16 11.14 -14.50
CA ASN A 62 7.09 12.28 -14.54
C ASN A 62 8.53 11.89 -14.91
N LYS A 63 8.80 10.59 -15.12
CA LYS A 63 10.12 10.00 -15.45
C LYS A 63 11.24 10.23 -14.41
N ARG A 64 11.08 11.14 -13.44
CA ARG A 64 12.03 11.44 -12.35
C ARG A 64 11.29 11.51 -10.99
N PRO A 65 11.64 10.65 -10.01
CA PRO A 65 12.47 9.46 -10.15
C PRO A 65 11.85 8.46 -11.15
N LYS A 66 12.64 7.55 -11.74
CA LYS A 66 12.17 6.58 -12.75
C LYS A 66 11.03 5.69 -12.23
N ASN A 67 11.17 5.25 -10.98
CA ASN A 67 10.18 4.46 -10.27
C ASN A 67 9.80 5.16 -8.97
N ARG A 68 8.56 4.95 -8.54
CA ARG A 68 8.07 5.26 -7.20
C ARG A 68 7.87 3.95 -6.45
N TYR A 69 8.17 3.98 -5.16
CA TYR A 69 8.09 2.81 -4.28
C TYR A 69 7.06 3.08 -3.20
N PHE A 70 6.26 2.06 -2.89
CA PHE A 70 5.22 2.15 -1.88
C PHE A 70 5.29 0.95 -0.96
N LEU A 71 5.23 1.21 0.35
CA LEU A 71 4.78 0.22 1.32
C LEU A 71 3.27 0.18 1.28
N ALA A 72 2.71 -1.02 1.33
CA ALA A 72 1.27 -1.21 1.40
C ALA A 72 0.90 -2.22 2.48
N VAL A 73 -0.24 -2.01 3.12
CA VAL A 73 -0.87 -3.00 4.01
C VAL A 73 -2.28 -3.29 3.53
N LEU A 74 -2.65 -4.57 3.58
CA LEU A 74 -4.00 -5.05 3.32
C LEU A 74 -4.88 -4.78 4.54
N LEU A 75 -5.88 -3.91 4.35
CA LEU A 75 -6.89 -3.61 5.37
C LEU A 75 -8.07 -4.59 5.29
N ALA A 76 -8.52 -4.91 4.08
CA ALA A 76 -9.61 -5.85 3.87
C ALA A 76 -9.47 -6.65 2.57
N ASN A 77 -9.81 -7.94 2.63
CA ASN A 77 -9.78 -8.85 1.47
C ASN A 77 -10.80 -8.48 0.39
N VAL A 78 -11.95 -7.92 0.80
CA VAL A 78 -12.98 -7.38 -0.10
C VAL A 78 -13.25 -5.96 0.35
N SER A 79 -13.08 -5.00 -0.57
CA SER A 79 -13.33 -3.59 -0.32
C SER A 79 -14.82 -3.27 -0.38
N SER A 80 -15.25 -2.25 0.36
CA SER A 80 -16.56 -1.62 0.26
C SER A 80 -16.48 -0.15 0.64
N ASP A 81 -17.46 0.65 0.26
CA ASP A 81 -17.48 2.09 0.56
C ASP A 81 -17.49 2.38 2.08
N LEU A 82 -18.14 1.52 2.87
CA LEU A 82 -18.10 1.61 4.32
C LEU A 82 -16.67 1.46 4.85
N LEU A 83 -15.94 0.44 4.39
CA LEU A 83 -14.56 0.20 4.81
C LEU A 83 -13.64 1.35 4.40
N VAL A 84 -13.84 1.90 3.20
CA VAL A 84 -13.12 3.11 2.75
C VAL A 84 -13.40 4.29 3.67
N LYS A 85 -14.68 4.53 4.02
CA LYS A 85 -15.08 5.62 4.94
C LYS A 85 -14.43 5.47 6.32
N LEU A 86 -14.37 4.25 6.86
CA LEU A 86 -13.76 3.98 8.16
C LEU A 86 -12.26 4.22 8.18
N ALA A 87 -11.58 3.89 7.09
CA ALA A 87 -10.14 4.06 6.94
C ALA A 87 -9.74 5.52 6.63
N LYS A 88 -10.67 6.33 6.11
CA LYS A 88 -10.38 7.65 5.52
C LYS A 88 -9.68 8.61 6.46
N ASP A 89 -10.16 8.76 7.70
CA ASP A 89 -9.63 9.77 8.63
C ASP A 89 -8.17 9.51 8.99
N PHE A 90 -7.83 8.26 9.30
CA PHE A 90 -6.47 7.86 9.63
C PHE A 90 -5.56 8.04 8.41
N ALA A 91 -6.05 7.67 7.23
CA ALA A 91 -5.28 7.78 5.99
C ALA A 91 -4.92 9.24 5.67
N LEU A 92 -5.88 10.16 5.76
CA LEU A 92 -5.65 11.59 5.51
C LEU A 92 -4.64 12.18 6.49
N LYS A 93 -4.79 11.89 7.79
CA LYS A 93 -3.88 12.40 8.84
C LYS A 93 -2.43 11.97 8.65
N ASN A 94 -2.21 10.79 8.08
CA ASN A 94 -0.87 10.20 7.95
C ASN A 94 -0.30 10.26 6.52
N ASN A 95 -0.96 10.99 5.61
CA ASN A 95 -0.62 11.05 4.19
C ASN A 95 -0.45 9.64 3.58
N ILE A 96 -1.48 8.82 3.76
CA ILE A 96 -1.59 7.46 3.25
C ILE A 96 -2.65 7.45 2.16
N ARG A 97 -2.35 6.77 1.05
CA ARG A 97 -3.31 6.59 -0.03
C ARG A 97 -4.13 5.33 0.20
N LEU A 98 -5.45 5.47 0.23
CA LEU A 98 -6.35 4.33 0.17
C LEU A 98 -6.65 3.98 -1.28
N ILE A 99 -6.50 2.71 -1.63
CA ILE A 99 -6.85 2.21 -2.96
C ILE A 99 -7.70 0.96 -2.85
N GLN A 100 -8.65 0.85 -3.77
CA GLN A 100 -9.39 -0.38 -4.04
C GLN A 100 -8.69 -1.07 -5.21
N TYR A 101 -8.03 -2.20 -4.96
CA TYR A 101 -7.06 -2.76 -5.90
C TYR A 101 -7.02 -4.28 -5.86
N SER A 102 -6.86 -4.93 -7.01
CA SER A 102 -6.73 -6.39 -7.07
C SER A 102 -5.27 -6.83 -6.96
N LEU A 103 -4.87 -7.33 -5.79
CA LEU A 103 -3.53 -7.92 -5.60
C LEU A 103 -3.34 -9.21 -6.39
N TYR A 104 -4.43 -9.91 -6.68
CA TYR A 104 -4.44 -11.18 -7.39
C TYR A 104 -5.42 -11.08 -8.57
N PRO A 105 -4.97 -10.58 -9.73
CA PRO A 105 -5.84 -10.24 -10.86
C PRO A 105 -6.76 -11.37 -11.32
N LYS A 106 -6.34 -12.63 -11.16
CA LYS A 106 -7.13 -13.83 -11.53
C LYS A 106 -8.32 -14.11 -10.61
N THR A 107 -8.37 -13.51 -9.42
CA THR A 107 -9.40 -13.81 -8.41
C THR A 107 -10.61 -12.88 -8.46
N HIS A 108 -10.56 -11.83 -9.30
CA HIS A 108 -11.56 -10.76 -9.37
C HIS A 108 -11.88 -10.06 -8.03
N ARG A 109 -11.11 -10.34 -6.97
CA ARG A 109 -11.26 -9.68 -5.67
C ARG A 109 -10.61 -8.32 -5.72
N ILE A 110 -11.35 -7.32 -5.26
CA ILE A 110 -10.88 -5.96 -5.05
C ILE A 110 -10.58 -5.80 -3.57
N ASN A 111 -9.31 -5.69 -3.22
CA ASN A 111 -8.85 -5.49 -1.86
C ASN A 111 -8.88 -4.01 -1.48
N LEU A 112 -9.04 -3.71 -0.19
CA LEU A 112 -8.75 -2.38 0.35
C LEU A 112 -7.30 -2.34 0.84
N LEU A 113 -6.48 -1.49 0.23
CA LEU A 113 -5.08 -1.31 0.58
C LEU A 113 -4.81 0.11 1.06
N ALA A 114 -3.94 0.23 2.07
CA ALA A 114 -3.36 1.49 2.51
C ALA A 114 -1.90 1.57 2.03
N LEU A 115 -1.54 2.63 1.30
CA LEU A 115 -0.24 2.82 0.67
C LEU A 115 0.49 4.03 1.26
N LYS A 116 1.72 3.82 1.70
CA LYS A 116 2.68 4.86 2.07
C LYS A 116 3.77 4.91 1.02
N GLU A 117 3.91 6.06 0.36
CA GLU A 117 5.03 6.28 -0.57
C GLU A 117 6.34 6.41 0.19
N LEU A 118 7.41 5.83 -0.37
CA LEU A 118 8.77 5.96 0.11
C LEU A 118 9.57 6.88 -0.82
N LYS A 119 10.10 7.97 -0.27
CA LYS A 119 10.99 8.91 -0.97
C LYS A 119 12.46 8.67 -0.64
N ASN A 120 12.75 8.09 0.51
CA ASN A 120 14.09 7.77 0.99
C ASN A 120 14.07 6.46 1.82
N ARG A 121 15.23 6.05 2.31
CA ARG A 121 15.39 4.79 3.07
C ARG A 121 14.80 4.91 4.47
N GLU A 122 14.95 6.07 5.10
CA GLU A 122 14.55 6.36 6.47
C GLU A 122 13.02 6.25 6.63
N GLU A 123 12.27 6.60 5.58
CA GLU A 123 10.82 6.46 5.52
C GLU A 123 10.33 5.01 5.54
N TYR A 124 11.20 4.01 5.31
CA TYR A 124 10.78 2.60 5.32
C TYR A 124 10.31 2.14 6.69
N SER A 125 11.13 2.30 7.73
CA SER A 125 10.79 1.86 9.09
C SER A 125 9.61 2.66 9.64
N GLN A 126 9.64 3.99 9.46
CA GLN A 126 8.53 4.86 9.84
C GLN A 126 7.23 4.48 9.12
N GLY A 127 7.31 4.17 7.83
CA GLY A 127 6.18 3.73 7.03
C GLY A 127 5.60 2.40 7.51
N LEU A 128 6.44 1.45 7.90
CA LEU A 128 5.98 0.19 8.50
C LEU A 128 5.22 0.43 9.80
N ASP A 129 5.76 1.24 10.70
CA ASP A 129 5.14 1.51 12.00
C ASP A 129 3.78 2.22 11.82
N ILE A 130 3.73 3.24 10.96
CA ILE A 130 2.49 3.94 10.60
C ILE A 130 1.44 2.97 10.05
N LEU A 131 1.82 2.07 9.15
CA LEU A 131 0.89 1.12 8.53
C LEU A 131 0.43 0.03 9.51
N LYS A 132 1.29 -0.39 10.46
CA LYS A 132 0.89 -1.27 11.57
C LYS A 132 -0.14 -0.60 12.47
N SER A 133 0.12 0.64 12.90
CA SER A 133 -0.83 1.44 13.67
C SER A 133 -2.14 1.64 12.92
N PHE A 134 -2.08 1.83 11.60
CA PHE A 134 -3.29 1.92 10.77
C PHE A 134 -4.10 0.62 10.82
N LYS A 135 -3.45 -0.53 10.59
CA LYS A 135 -4.14 -1.83 10.62
C LYS A 135 -4.86 -2.06 11.96
N ILE A 136 -4.18 -1.78 13.08
CA ILE A 136 -4.76 -1.88 14.43
C ILE A 136 -5.94 -0.91 14.59
N ASN A 137 -5.77 0.36 14.23
CA ASN A 137 -6.84 1.36 14.33
C ASN A 137 -8.07 0.97 13.52
N PHE A 138 -7.85 0.45 12.31
CA PHE A 138 -8.91 0.01 11.41
C PHE A 138 -9.67 -1.20 11.99
N GLN A 139 -8.95 -2.18 12.55
CA GLN A 139 -9.55 -3.34 13.21
C GLN A 139 -10.40 -2.94 14.42
N ASN A 140 -9.89 -2.06 15.29
CA ASN A 140 -10.64 -1.58 16.46
C ASN A 140 -11.93 -0.85 16.05
N ARG A 141 -11.87 -0.05 14.97
CA ARG A 141 -13.06 0.61 14.40
C ARG A 141 -14.09 -0.39 13.88
N LEU A 142 -13.65 -1.45 13.20
CA LEU A 142 -14.54 -2.51 12.72
C LEU A 142 -15.21 -3.28 13.86
N GLU A 143 -14.46 -3.60 14.91
CA GLU A 143 -15.00 -4.27 16.09
C GLU A 143 -16.07 -3.42 16.78
N THR A 144 -15.83 -2.12 16.90
CA THR A 144 -16.81 -1.17 17.47
C THR A 144 -18.13 -1.23 16.72
N ILE A 145 -18.11 -1.21 15.38
CA ILE A 145 -19.31 -1.26 14.54
C ILE A 145 -20.01 -2.61 14.64
N LYS A 146 -19.24 -3.70 14.64
CA LYS A 146 -19.78 -5.05 14.80
C LYS A 146 -20.53 -5.20 16.13
N ASN A 147 -20.05 -4.53 17.18
CA ASN A 147 -20.69 -4.57 18.50
C ASN A 147 -21.96 -3.69 18.55
N ILE A 148 -22.02 -2.59 17.80
CA ILE A 148 -23.23 -1.76 17.68
C ILE A 148 -24.34 -2.50 16.93
N GLY A 149 -24.01 -3.26 15.88
CA GLY A 149 -24.99 -4.04 15.10
C GLY A 149 -25.49 -5.33 15.75
N LYS A 150 -25.11 -5.59 17.02
CA LYS A 150 -25.57 -6.75 17.81
C LYS A 150 -26.61 -6.38 18.88
N ILE A 151 -27.15 -5.15 18.82
CA ILE A 151 -28.28 -4.70 19.64
C ILE A 151 -29.59 -5.11 18.98
#